data_AF-A0A6S6WS42-F1
#
_entry.id   AF-A0A6S6WS42-F1
#
_cell.length_a   1.000
_cell.length_b   1.000
_cell.length_c   1.000
_cell.angle_alpha   90.00
_cell.angle_beta   90.00
_cell.angle_gamma   90.00
#
_symmetry.space_group_name_H-M   'P 1'
#
loop_
_entity.id
_entity.type
_entity.pdbx_description
1 polymer ?
#
loop_
_entity_poly.entity_id
_entity_poly.type
_entity_poly.pdbx_seq_one_letter_code
_entity_poly.pdbx_strand_id
1 'polypeptide(L)'
;MKLRFSISNQLTKLCKLDFPRLTDANGENPGVQPVVTNSVQCGWQFHVVRDELCWLVFAMESYSRYSIVMPYVLKPDWNEIARDFDALWLEHMLAWFRMGGFVRTDAQIAEVVRQFNTKPVAECHRNLDMSINGHLADAKLWLEAYKRDVKPRLFDSEHAWHFCEMLNQETKRVNKQRRKSAEFVPFERFLYDNLYRYAKGLCDGATPGAKEGDFPNPHKQEPDLRLV
;
A
#
# COMPACT_ATOMS: atom_id res chain seq x y z
N MET A 1 -0.31 -16.71 1.00
CA MET A 1 -0.61 -15.41 0.35
C MET A 1 0.31 -15.28 -0.85
N LYS A 2 -0.13 -14.67 -1.96
CA LYS A 2 0.70 -14.24 -3.08
C LYS A 2 0.94 -12.73 -2.99
N LEU A 3 2.11 -12.26 -3.42
CA LEU A 3 2.43 -10.83 -3.50
C LEU A 3 2.69 -10.46 -4.95
N ARG A 4 2.03 -9.41 -5.44
CA ARG A 4 2.14 -8.96 -6.83
C ARG A 4 2.43 -7.48 -6.92
N PHE A 5 3.48 -7.12 -7.65
CA PHE A 5 3.85 -5.74 -7.92
C PHE A 5 3.58 -5.38 -9.37
N SER A 6 2.77 -4.34 -9.57
CA SER A 6 2.47 -3.72 -10.86
C SER A 6 3.32 -2.48 -11.03
N ILE A 7 4.32 -2.58 -11.89
CA ILE A 7 5.34 -1.55 -12.05
C ILE A 7 5.03 -0.80 -13.35
N SER A 8 4.77 0.51 -13.20
CA SER A 8 4.39 1.35 -14.34
C SER A 8 5.49 1.39 -15.41
N ASN A 9 5.07 1.61 -16.66
CA ASN A 9 5.98 1.76 -17.79
C ASN A 9 7.09 2.81 -17.57
N GLN A 10 6.79 3.88 -16.83
CA GLN A 10 7.76 4.94 -16.56
C GLN A 10 8.85 4.43 -15.60
N LEU A 11 8.45 3.75 -14.53
CA LEU A 11 9.39 3.19 -13.55
C LEU A 11 10.21 2.04 -14.15
N THR A 12 9.61 1.15 -14.95
CA THR A 12 10.37 0.10 -15.65
C THR A 12 11.43 0.68 -16.58
N LYS A 13 11.12 1.77 -17.30
CA LYS A 13 12.09 2.46 -18.16
C LYS A 13 13.19 3.14 -17.34
N LEU A 14 12.82 3.79 -16.22
CA LEU A 14 13.76 4.46 -15.34
C LEU A 14 14.84 3.48 -14.85
N CYS A 15 14.41 2.35 -14.32
CA CYS A 15 15.26 1.34 -13.70
C CYS A 15 15.76 0.26 -14.68
N LYS A 16 15.50 0.40 -15.99
CA LYS A 16 15.91 -0.55 -17.05
C LYS A 16 15.47 -1.99 -16.77
N LEU A 17 14.23 -2.16 -16.33
CA LEU A 17 13.67 -3.45 -15.93
C LEU A 17 13.01 -4.16 -17.11
N ASP A 18 13.25 -5.47 -17.22
CA ASP A 18 12.64 -6.34 -18.22
C ASP A 18 11.66 -7.32 -17.57
N PHE A 19 10.57 -6.77 -17.03
CA PHE A 19 9.51 -7.57 -16.42
C PHE A 19 8.45 -7.97 -17.44
N PRO A 20 7.85 -9.18 -17.31
CA PRO A 20 6.76 -9.60 -18.17
C PRO A 20 5.56 -8.65 -18.01
N ARG A 21 4.82 -8.47 -19.10
CA ARG A 21 3.56 -7.72 -19.04
C ARG A 21 2.48 -8.57 -18.39
N LEU A 22 1.67 -7.96 -17.54
CA LEU A 22 0.47 -8.62 -17.02
C LEU A 22 -0.60 -8.63 -18.13
N THR A 23 -1.17 -9.80 -18.42
CA THR A 23 -2.23 -9.98 -19.43
C THR A 23 -3.53 -10.43 -18.77
N ASP A 24 -4.64 -10.31 -19.49
CA ASP A 24 -5.89 -10.95 -19.07
C ASP A 24 -5.80 -12.49 -19.21
N ALA A 25 -6.90 -13.17 -18.90
CA ALA A 25 -6.99 -14.63 -18.92
C ALA A 25 -6.75 -15.25 -20.30
N ASN A 26 -6.93 -14.47 -21.38
CA ASN A 26 -6.72 -14.92 -22.76
C ASN A 26 -5.32 -14.56 -23.27
N GLY A 27 -4.49 -13.89 -22.46
CA GLY A 27 -3.20 -13.36 -22.92
C GLY A 27 -3.33 -12.03 -23.67
N GLU A 28 -4.51 -11.42 -23.68
CA GLU A 28 -4.81 -10.18 -24.39
C GLU A 28 -4.59 -8.96 -23.49
N ASN A 29 -4.69 -7.75 -24.08
CA ASN A 29 -4.60 -6.45 -23.39
C ASN A 29 -3.37 -6.29 -22.46
N PRO A 30 -2.14 -6.46 -22.97
CA PRO A 30 -0.95 -6.56 -22.13
C PRO A 30 -0.56 -5.23 -21.48
N GLY A 31 -0.50 -5.24 -20.14
CA GLY A 31 0.08 -4.18 -19.32
C GLY A 31 -0.91 -3.12 -18.83
N VAL A 32 -2.22 -3.37 -18.88
CA VAL A 32 -3.28 -2.49 -18.36
C VAL A 32 -4.31 -3.24 -17.50
N GLN A 33 -3.85 -4.30 -16.84
CA GLN A 33 -4.71 -5.21 -16.10
C GLN A 33 -4.95 -4.74 -14.66
N PRO A 34 -6.14 -4.99 -14.10
CA PRO A 34 -6.41 -4.73 -12.69
C PRO A 34 -5.48 -5.55 -11.77
N VAL A 35 -4.97 -4.89 -10.74
CA VAL A 35 -4.27 -5.51 -9.63
C VAL A 35 -5.27 -5.69 -8.50
N VAL A 36 -5.22 -6.84 -7.84
CA VAL A 36 -6.23 -7.20 -6.84
C VAL A 36 -5.56 -7.59 -5.53
N THR A 37 -6.13 -7.09 -4.45
CA THR A 37 -5.90 -7.58 -3.10
C THR A 37 -7.17 -8.22 -2.59
N ASN A 38 -7.01 -9.42 -2.03
CA ASN A 38 -8.08 -10.20 -1.43
C ASN A 38 -7.47 -11.12 -0.35
N SER A 39 -8.24 -12.08 0.15
CA SER A 39 -7.77 -12.98 1.22
C SER A 39 -6.52 -13.80 0.88
N VAL A 40 -6.21 -14.02 -0.40
CA VAL A 40 -5.10 -14.87 -0.85
C VAL A 40 -4.00 -14.12 -1.59
N GLN A 41 -4.24 -12.89 -2.03
CA GLN A 41 -3.28 -12.06 -2.78
C GLN A 41 -3.20 -10.65 -2.18
N CYS A 42 -2.00 -10.08 -2.15
CA CYS A 42 -1.75 -8.66 -1.88
C CYS A 42 -1.07 -8.05 -3.12
N GLY A 43 -1.57 -6.91 -3.57
CA GLY A 43 -1.20 -6.28 -4.82
C GLY A 43 -0.89 -4.80 -4.63
N TRP A 44 0.23 -4.35 -5.18
CA TRP A 44 0.68 -2.96 -5.12
C TRP A 44 1.01 -2.44 -6.52
N GLN A 45 0.72 -1.15 -6.77
CA GLN A 45 1.15 -0.46 -7.97
C GLN A 45 2.23 0.59 -7.66
N PHE A 46 3.33 0.54 -8.41
CA PHE A 46 4.46 1.43 -8.29
C PHE A 46 4.53 2.41 -9.45
N HIS A 47 4.66 3.69 -9.14
CA HIS A 47 4.78 4.76 -10.10
C HIS A 47 5.83 5.78 -9.69
N VAL A 48 6.65 6.20 -10.63
CA VAL A 48 7.62 7.27 -10.39
C VAL A 48 7.06 8.61 -10.84
N VAL A 49 7.31 9.64 -10.05
CA VAL A 49 7.09 11.04 -10.36
C VAL A 49 8.44 11.74 -10.26
N ARG A 50 8.80 12.50 -11.30
CA ARG A 50 9.98 13.37 -11.23
C ARG A 50 9.55 14.68 -10.58
N ASP A 51 10.18 15.00 -9.46
CA ASP A 51 10.12 16.31 -8.84
C ASP A 51 11.38 17.13 -9.22
N GLU A 52 11.37 18.44 -8.98
CA GLU A 52 12.47 19.34 -9.33
C GLU A 52 13.82 18.86 -8.76
N LEU A 53 13.83 18.49 -7.48
CA LEU A 53 15.05 18.15 -6.74
C LEU A 53 15.15 16.66 -6.38
N CYS A 54 14.10 15.86 -6.59
CA CYS A 54 14.08 14.45 -6.20
C CYS A 54 13.24 13.57 -7.15
N TRP A 55 13.38 12.26 -7.02
CA TRP A 55 12.52 11.26 -7.63
C TRP A 55 11.60 10.75 -6.54
N LEU A 56 10.30 10.75 -6.80
CA LEU A 56 9.31 10.23 -5.85
C LEU A 56 8.74 8.95 -6.42
N VAL A 57 8.83 7.86 -5.66
CA VAL A 57 8.16 6.61 -6.01
C VAL A 57 6.95 6.43 -5.12
N PHE A 58 5.77 6.42 -5.74
CA PHE A 58 4.50 6.10 -5.11
C PHE A 58 4.25 4.60 -5.22
N ALA A 59 4.02 3.94 -4.09
CA ALA A 59 3.49 2.59 -4.00
C ALA A 59 2.07 2.66 -3.44
N MET A 60 1.07 2.26 -4.22
CA MET A 60 -0.34 2.26 -3.80
C MET A 60 -0.91 0.85 -3.77
N GLU A 61 -1.51 0.48 -2.64
CA GLU A 61 -2.11 -0.83 -2.41
C GLU A 61 -3.47 -0.94 -3.11
N SER A 62 -3.71 -2.09 -3.74
CA SER A 62 -4.82 -2.30 -4.70
C SER A 62 -6.21 -2.52 -4.10
N TYR A 63 -6.38 -2.57 -2.78
CA TYR A 63 -7.71 -2.62 -2.15
C TYR A 63 -7.98 -1.40 -1.25
N SER A 64 -7.06 -1.11 -0.35
CA SER A 64 -7.07 0.00 0.59
C SER A 64 -6.79 1.34 -0.06
N ARG A 65 -6.13 1.38 -1.23
CA ARG A 65 -5.58 2.61 -1.82
C ARG A 65 -4.59 3.33 -0.89
N TYR A 66 -4.08 2.63 0.11
CA TYR A 66 -3.06 3.13 1.00
C TYR A 66 -1.78 3.35 0.20
N SER A 67 -1.13 4.49 0.44
CA SER A 67 -0.03 4.98 -0.36
C SER A 67 1.20 5.18 0.51
N ILE A 68 2.33 4.68 0.03
CA ILE A 68 3.66 4.94 0.57
C ILE A 68 4.42 5.73 -0.49
N VAL A 69 5.06 6.82 -0.07
CA VAL A 69 5.87 7.68 -0.94
C VAL A 69 7.32 7.60 -0.51
N MET A 70 8.19 7.25 -1.45
CA MET A 70 9.64 7.11 -1.24
C MET A 70 10.37 8.22 -2.00
N PRO A 71 11.00 9.17 -1.30
CA PRO A 71 11.79 10.22 -1.92
C PRO A 71 13.25 9.81 -2.13
N TYR A 72 13.79 10.13 -3.31
CA TYR A 72 15.17 9.85 -3.68
C TYR A 72 15.84 11.08 -4.28
N VAL A 73 16.94 11.54 -3.69
CA VAL A 73 17.72 12.66 -4.26
C VAL A 73 18.37 12.25 -5.58
N LEU A 74 18.96 11.05 -5.60
CA LEU A 74 19.53 10.45 -6.80
C LEU A 74 18.49 9.57 -7.49
N LYS A 75 18.72 9.27 -8.77
CA LYS A 75 17.86 8.34 -9.51
C LYS A 75 17.99 6.94 -8.88
N PRO A 76 16.90 6.35 -8.36
CA PRO A 76 16.98 5.05 -7.71
C PRO A 76 17.02 3.89 -8.72
N ASP A 77 17.52 2.75 -8.27
CA ASP A 77 17.31 1.46 -8.93
C ASP A 77 16.18 0.65 -8.26
N TRP A 78 15.80 -0.47 -8.88
CA TRP A 78 14.69 -1.28 -8.36
C TRP A 78 15.02 -2.02 -7.06
N ASN A 79 16.27 -2.40 -6.84
CA ASN A 79 16.65 -3.10 -5.61
C ASN A 79 16.57 -2.18 -4.40
N GLU A 80 17.00 -0.93 -4.58
CA GLU A 80 16.82 0.15 -3.60
C GLU A 80 15.33 0.38 -3.32
N ILE A 81 14.51 0.61 -4.36
CA ILE A 81 13.06 0.82 -4.20
C ILE A 81 12.38 -0.35 -3.47
N ALA A 82 12.67 -1.60 -3.89
CA ALA A 82 12.03 -2.77 -3.32
C ALA A 82 12.40 -2.97 -1.84
N ARG A 83 13.67 -2.73 -1.48
CA ARG A 83 14.14 -2.80 -0.09
C ARG A 83 13.51 -1.72 0.77
N ASP A 84 13.52 -0.48 0.30
CA ASP A 84 13.00 0.66 1.06
C ASP A 84 11.48 0.57 1.22
N PHE A 85 10.77 0.12 0.18
CA PHE A 85 9.35 -0.19 0.25
C PHE A 85 9.06 -1.25 1.32
N ASP A 86 9.89 -2.28 1.41
CA ASP A 86 9.70 -3.35 2.41
C ASP A 86 9.82 -2.84 3.84
N ALA A 87 10.86 -2.03 4.08
CA ALA A 87 11.10 -1.39 5.37
C ALA A 87 9.94 -0.43 5.73
N LEU A 88 9.51 0.41 4.80
CA LEU A 88 8.43 1.36 5.02
C LEU A 88 7.08 0.67 5.20
N TRP A 89 6.79 -0.41 4.47
CA TRP A 89 5.55 -1.16 4.71
C TRP A 89 5.52 -1.68 6.15
N LEU A 90 6.60 -2.31 6.61
CA LEU A 90 6.70 -2.78 8.00
C LEU A 90 6.59 -1.63 9.00
N GLU A 91 7.28 -0.52 8.76
CA GLU A 91 7.29 0.65 9.65
C GLU A 91 5.90 1.28 9.79
N HIS A 92 5.24 1.60 8.66
CA HIS A 92 3.89 2.14 8.66
C HIS A 92 2.91 1.18 9.35
N MET A 93 2.99 -0.13 9.06
CA MET A 93 2.14 -1.14 9.70
C MET A 93 2.32 -1.15 11.22
N LEU A 94 3.56 -1.19 11.71
CA LEU A 94 3.87 -1.24 13.14
C LEU A 94 3.46 0.05 13.85
N ALA A 95 3.67 1.21 13.22
CA ALA A 95 3.21 2.50 13.74
C ALA A 95 1.70 2.47 13.98
N TRP A 96 0.92 2.02 12.99
CA TRP A 96 -0.53 1.92 13.11
C TRP A 96 -1.00 0.89 14.13
N PHE A 97 -0.34 -0.27 14.20
CA PHE A 97 -0.68 -1.29 15.20
C PHE A 97 -0.46 -0.79 16.62
N ARG A 98 0.63 -0.04 16.86
CA ARG A 98 0.91 0.58 18.15
C ARG A 98 -0.08 1.70 18.46
N MET A 99 -0.33 2.61 17.51
CA MET A 99 -1.27 3.72 17.69
C MET A 99 -2.69 3.24 17.97
N GLY A 100 -3.14 2.18 17.30
CA GLY A 100 -4.44 1.55 17.53
C GLY A 100 -4.49 0.62 18.75
N GLY A 101 -3.39 0.48 19.51
CA GLY A 101 -3.34 -0.38 20.70
C GLY A 101 -3.47 -1.88 20.44
N PHE A 102 -3.28 -2.34 19.19
CA PHE A 102 -3.33 -3.76 18.83
C PHE A 102 -2.05 -4.51 19.22
N VAL A 103 -0.93 -3.79 19.26
CA VAL A 103 0.38 -4.31 19.66
C VAL A 103 0.97 -3.38 20.71
N ARG A 104 1.24 -3.93 21.90
CA ARG A 104 1.56 -3.16 23.11
C ARG A 104 2.92 -3.54 23.71
N THR A 105 3.45 -4.71 23.36
CA THR A 105 4.71 -5.22 23.92
C THR A 105 5.74 -5.52 22.83
N ASP A 106 7.01 -5.50 23.19
CA ASP A 106 8.10 -5.82 22.26
C ASP A 106 8.03 -7.27 21.75
N ALA A 107 7.50 -8.20 22.57
CA ALA A 107 7.27 -9.58 22.16
C ALA A 107 6.23 -9.68 21.03
N GLN A 108 5.14 -8.92 21.13
CA GLN A 108 4.12 -8.85 20.08
C GLN A 108 4.68 -8.22 18.79
N ILE A 109 5.56 -7.22 18.90
CA ILE A 109 6.22 -6.61 17.74
C ILE A 109 7.15 -7.59 17.06
N ALA A 110 7.97 -8.30 17.83
CA ALA A 110 8.86 -9.31 17.30
C ALA A 110 8.07 -10.40 16.55
N GLU A 111 6.89 -10.77 17.06
CA GLU A 111 6.01 -11.71 16.38
C GLU A 111 5.43 -11.15 15.07
N VAL A 112 4.99 -9.88 15.04
CA VAL A 112 4.53 -9.23 13.80
C VAL A 112 5.66 -9.16 12.76
N VAL A 113 6.86 -8.76 13.17
CA VAL A 113 8.05 -8.73 12.29
C VAL A 113 8.36 -10.13 11.76
N ARG A 114 8.30 -11.16 12.61
CA ARG A 114 8.50 -12.55 12.22
C ARG A 114 7.46 -12.98 11.18
N GLN A 115 6.18 -12.70 11.40
CA GLN A 115 5.11 -13.02 10.45
C GLN A 115 5.27 -12.24 9.13
N PHE A 116 5.58 -10.94 9.18
CA PHE A 116 5.84 -10.12 8.00
C PHE A 116 6.97 -10.68 7.15
N ASN A 117 8.05 -11.15 7.78
CA ASN A 117 9.20 -11.75 7.08
C ASN A 117 8.89 -13.11 6.43
N THR A 118 7.74 -13.73 6.72
CA THR A 118 7.28 -14.94 6.00
C THR A 118 6.52 -14.62 4.71
N LYS A 119 6.33 -13.34 4.37
CA LYS A 119 5.66 -12.95 3.12
C LYS A 119 6.42 -13.52 1.91
N PRO A 120 5.72 -13.91 0.84
CA PRO A 120 6.36 -14.42 -0.36
C PRO A 120 7.15 -13.32 -1.08
N VAL A 121 8.13 -13.73 -1.89
CA VAL A 121 8.77 -12.85 -2.87
C VAL A 121 7.70 -12.35 -3.86
N ALA A 122 7.78 -11.06 -4.21
CA ALA A 122 6.79 -10.44 -5.10
C ALA A 122 6.97 -10.86 -6.56
N GLU A 123 5.88 -11.25 -7.21
CA GLU A 123 5.80 -11.37 -8.66
C GLU A 123 5.72 -9.96 -9.27
N CYS A 124 6.78 -9.55 -9.97
CA CYS A 124 6.86 -8.23 -10.59
C CYS A 124 6.37 -8.27 -12.05
N HIS A 125 5.46 -7.37 -12.40
CA HIS A 125 4.94 -7.24 -13.75
C HIS A 125 5.01 -5.79 -14.22
N ARG A 126 5.31 -5.62 -15.49
CA ARG A 126 5.13 -4.35 -16.18
C ARG A 126 3.64 -4.16 -16.45
N ASN A 127 3.00 -3.22 -15.74
CA ASN A 127 1.56 -3.03 -15.78
C ASN A 127 1.14 -1.63 -15.29
N LEU A 128 -0.04 -1.17 -15.70
CA LEU A 128 -0.69 0.04 -15.22
C LEU A 128 -2.19 -0.22 -15.00
N ASP A 129 -2.57 -0.47 -13.76
CA ASP A 129 -3.97 -0.54 -13.34
C ASP A 129 -4.59 0.86 -13.40
N MET A 130 -5.54 1.03 -14.32
CA MET A 130 -6.24 2.29 -14.56
C MET A 130 -7.13 2.71 -13.39
N SER A 131 -7.65 1.77 -12.60
CA SER A 131 -8.46 2.06 -11.41
C SER A 131 -7.63 2.67 -10.28
N ILE A 132 -6.34 2.32 -10.21
CA ILE A 132 -5.39 2.91 -9.25
C ILE A 132 -4.82 4.21 -9.81
N ASN A 133 -4.59 4.29 -11.13
CA ASN A 133 -4.01 5.46 -11.77
C ASN A 133 -4.83 6.74 -11.57
N GLY A 134 -6.17 6.65 -11.47
CA GLY A 134 -7.03 7.79 -11.13
C GLY A 134 -6.69 8.37 -9.75
N HIS A 135 -6.63 7.53 -8.72
CA HIS A 135 -6.26 7.97 -7.36
C HIS A 135 -4.81 8.47 -7.26
N LEU A 136 -3.93 7.94 -8.10
CA LEU A 136 -2.55 8.43 -8.18
C LEU A 136 -2.49 9.83 -8.79
N ALA A 137 -3.34 10.14 -9.78
CA ALA A 137 -3.45 11.49 -10.31
C ALA A 137 -3.91 12.47 -9.23
N ASP A 138 -4.90 12.09 -8.42
CA ASP A 138 -5.34 12.89 -7.27
C ASP A 138 -4.19 13.08 -6.26
N ALA A 139 -3.46 12.01 -5.92
CA ALA A 139 -2.32 12.09 -5.00
C ALA A 139 -1.24 13.05 -5.49
N LYS A 140 -1.01 13.18 -6.80
CA LYS A 140 -0.09 14.18 -7.37
C LYS A 140 -0.61 15.60 -7.14
N LEU A 141 -1.91 15.86 -7.28
CA LEU A 141 -2.48 17.17 -6.98
C LEU A 141 -2.33 17.53 -5.50
N TRP A 142 -2.53 16.56 -4.60
CA TRP A 142 -2.29 16.72 -3.17
C TRP A 142 -0.82 17.01 -2.86
N LEU A 143 0.11 16.35 -3.55
CA LEU A 143 1.54 16.63 -3.40
C LEU A 143 1.88 18.07 -3.78
N GLU A 144 1.35 18.58 -4.90
CA GLU A 144 1.55 19.98 -5.29
C GLU A 144 0.97 20.96 -4.27
N ALA A 145 -0.21 20.66 -3.71
CA ALA A 145 -0.80 21.46 -2.65
C ALA A 145 0.07 21.45 -1.38
N TYR A 146 0.50 20.27 -0.93
CA TYR A 146 1.39 20.11 0.22
C TYR A 146 2.68 20.93 0.04
N LYS A 147 3.33 20.81 -1.13
CA LYS A 147 4.57 21.53 -1.42
C LYS A 147 4.38 23.04 -1.47
N ARG A 148 3.24 23.52 -1.97
CA ARG A 148 2.93 24.95 -1.98
C ARG A 148 2.75 25.51 -0.56
N ASP A 149 2.17 24.72 0.34
CA ASP A 149 1.80 25.15 1.67
C ASP A 149 2.97 25.00 2.66
N VAL A 150 3.67 23.86 2.64
CA VAL A 150 4.82 23.55 3.51
C VAL A 150 6.13 24.14 2.99
N LYS A 151 6.26 24.30 1.66
CA LYS A 151 7.45 24.82 0.96
C LYS A 151 8.76 24.14 1.41
N PRO A 152 8.83 22.80 1.36
CA PRO A 152 10.04 22.10 1.74
C PRO A 152 11.20 22.50 0.83
N ARG A 153 12.38 22.75 1.40
CA ARG A 153 13.60 22.95 0.60
C ARG A 153 13.94 21.69 -0.20
N LEU A 154 13.72 20.53 0.39
CA LEU A 154 13.83 19.21 -0.22
C LEU A 154 12.69 18.36 0.33
N PHE A 155 12.00 17.62 -0.53
CA PHE A 155 11.00 16.64 -0.10
C PHE A 155 11.74 15.38 0.37
N ASP A 156 12.06 15.31 1.65
CA ASP A 156 12.77 14.20 2.30
C ASP A 156 11.81 13.21 2.97
N SER A 157 12.37 12.25 3.73
CA SER A 157 11.59 11.19 4.40
C SER A 157 10.59 11.72 5.43
N GLU A 158 10.89 12.82 6.13
CA GLU A 158 9.96 13.40 7.12
C GLU A 158 8.74 14.00 6.41
N HIS A 159 8.98 14.73 5.32
CA HIS A 159 7.91 15.26 4.48
C HIS A 159 7.09 14.15 3.82
N ALA A 160 7.76 13.08 3.36
CA ALA A 160 7.10 11.92 2.80
C ALA A 160 6.19 11.22 3.82
N TRP A 161 6.65 11.06 5.06
CA TRP A 161 5.85 10.47 6.14
C TRP A 161 4.61 11.30 6.43
N HIS A 162 4.77 12.61 6.67
CA HIS A 162 3.66 13.52 6.94
C HIS A 162 2.67 13.58 5.76
N PHE A 163 3.17 13.64 4.53
CA PHE A 163 2.33 13.60 3.35
C PHE A 163 1.56 12.28 3.22
N CYS A 164 2.18 11.13 3.51
CA CYS A 164 1.50 9.84 3.53
C CYS A 164 0.42 9.78 4.61
N GLU A 165 0.68 10.33 5.80
CA GLU A 165 -0.30 10.41 6.88
C GLU A 165 -1.55 11.19 6.43
N MET A 166 -1.37 12.38 5.86
CA MET A 166 -2.47 13.17 5.30
C MET A 166 -3.21 12.38 4.21
N LEU A 167 -2.49 11.90 3.20
CA LEU A 167 -3.06 11.23 2.02
C LEU A 167 -3.87 9.97 2.36
N ASN A 168 -3.48 9.25 3.41
CA ASN A 168 -4.11 7.99 3.80
C ASN A 168 -5.27 8.16 4.78
N GLN A 169 -5.46 9.36 5.35
CA GLN A 169 -6.65 9.72 6.13
C GLN A 169 -7.77 10.30 5.25
N GLU A 170 -7.45 10.76 4.04
CA GLU A 170 -8.45 11.28 3.11
C GLU A 170 -9.45 10.20 2.65
N THR A 171 -10.74 10.51 2.78
CA THR A 171 -11.81 9.62 2.35
C THR A 171 -11.79 9.44 0.83
N LYS A 172 -11.70 8.20 0.37
CA LYS A 172 -11.71 7.85 -1.07
C LYS A 172 -13.03 7.21 -1.47
N ARG A 173 -13.39 7.40 -2.74
CA ARG A 173 -14.59 6.81 -3.36
C ARG A 173 -14.20 5.80 -4.44
N VAL A 174 -14.88 4.65 -4.44
CA VAL A 174 -14.80 3.68 -5.53
C VAL A 174 -16.20 3.38 -6.05
N ASN A 175 -16.36 3.41 -7.38
CA ASN A 175 -17.62 3.11 -8.04
C ASN A 175 -17.92 1.61 -7.96
N LYS A 176 -19.01 1.21 -7.29
CA LYS A 176 -19.55 -0.16 -7.42
C LYS A 176 -20.43 -0.25 -8.67
N GLN A 177 -20.49 -1.44 -9.29
CA GLN A 177 -21.22 -1.74 -10.55
C GLN A 177 -22.73 -1.39 -10.56
N ARG A 178 -23.32 -0.89 -9.46
CA ARG A 178 -24.73 -0.50 -9.35
C ARG A 178 -24.94 0.84 -8.61
N ARG A 179 -24.28 1.91 -9.08
CA ARG A 179 -24.50 3.34 -8.74
C ARG A 179 -24.23 3.79 -7.29
N LYS A 180 -24.02 2.91 -6.31
CA LYS A 180 -23.56 3.32 -4.97
C LYS A 180 -22.04 3.38 -4.93
N SER A 181 -21.47 4.59 -4.88
CA SER A 181 -20.07 4.77 -4.50
C SER A 181 -19.90 4.31 -3.06
N ALA A 182 -18.89 3.49 -2.81
CA ALA A 182 -18.49 3.20 -1.44
C ALA A 182 -17.38 4.18 -1.05
N GLU A 183 -17.59 4.88 0.05
CA GLU A 183 -16.58 5.68 0.74
C GLU A 183 -15.78 4.80 1.68
N PHE A 184 -14.51 5.13 1.87
CA PHE A 184 -13.62 4.48 2.83
C PHE A 184 -12.41 5.34 3.12
N VAL A 185 -11.80 5.11 4.27
CA VAL A 185 -10.51 5.68 4.63
C VAL A 185 -9.40 4.65 4.30
N PRO A 186 -8.38 5.02 3.50
CA PRO A 186 -7.30 4.11 3.13
C PRO A 186 -6.57 3.50 4.31
N PHE A 187 -6.29 4.32 5.33
CA PHE A 187 -5.66 3.89 6.57
C PHE A 187 -6.42 2.72 7.23
N GLU A 188 -7.73 2.82 7.40
CA GLU A 188 -8.53 1.77 8.06
C GLU A 188 -8.45 0.44 7.31
N ARG A 189 -8.62 0.49 5.98
CA ARG A 189 -8.52 -0.73 5.14
C ARG A 189 -7.13 -1.35 5.19
N PHE A 190 -6.09 -0.53 5.20
CA PHE A 190 -4.71 -0.99 5.32
C PHE A 190 -4.47 -1.62 6.69
N LEU A 191 -4.90 -0.96 7.77
CA LEU A 191 -4.78 -1.47 9.13
C LEU A 191 -5.43 -2.86 9.26
N TYR A 192 -6.70 -3.00 8.85
CA TYR A 192 -7.41 -4.27 8.97
C TYR A 192 -6.84 -5.38 8.08
N ASP A 193 -6.40 -5.04 6.87
CA ASP A 193 -5.74 -6.01 5.98
C ASP A 193 -4.42 -6.53 6.58
N ASN A 194 -3.61 -5.63 7.15
CA ASN A 194 -2.34 -6.03 7.74
C ASN A 194 -2.51 -6.77 9.07
N LEU A 195 -3.48 -6.39 9.92
CA LEU A 195 -3.81 -7.14 11.15
C LEU A 195 -4.21 -8.58 10.80
N TYR A 196 -5.06 -8.76 9.79
CA TYR A 196 -5.46 -10.07 9.29
C TYR A 196 -4.26 -10.90 8.77
N ARG A 197 -3.31 -10.26 8.08
CA ARG A 197 -2.18 -10.96 7.44
C ARG A 197 -1.06 -11.30 8.41
N TYR A 198 -0.71 -10.38 9.30
CA TYR A 198 0.58 -10.35 10.01
C TYR A 198 0.48 -10.24 11.53
N ALA A 199 -0.71 -10.18 12.11
CA ALA A 199 -0.93 -10.13 13.57
C ALA A 199 -1.73 -11.34 14.07
N LYS A 200 -1.52 -12.53 13.49
CA LYS A 200 -2.21 -13.75 13.90
C LYS A 200 -1.83 -14.14 15.32
N GLY A 201 -2.80 -14.59 16.11
CA GLY A 201 -2.63 -14.90 17.53
C GLY A 201 -2.49 -13.69 18.47
N LEU A 202 -2.64 -12.45 17.97
CA LEU A 202 -2.47 -11.22 18.77
C LEU A 202 -3.79 -10.49 19.08
N CYS A 203 -4.93 -11.00 18.63
CA CYS A 203 -6.23 -10.41 18.94
C CYS A 203 -6.67 -10.80 20.36
N ASP A 204 -6.95 -9.80 21.22
CA ASP A 204 -7.32 -10.00 22.63
C ASP A 204 -8.71 -10.63 22.82
N GLY A 205 -9.56 -10.63 21.79
CA GLY A 205 -10.96 -11.02 21.89
C GLY A 205 -11.42 -11.96 20.78
N ALA A 206 -12.39 -12.81 21.11
CA ALA A 206 -13.05 -13.63 20.10
C ALA A 206 -13.83 -12.71 19.14
N THR A 207 -13.45 -12.70 17.87
CA THR A 207 -14.14 -11.96 16.82
C THR A 207 -14.99 -12.91 15.98
N PRO A 208 -16.29 -12.63 15.73
CA PRO A 208 -17.13 -13.49 14.91
C PRO A 208 -16.51 -13.77 13.54
N GLY A 209 -16.42 -15.06 13.17
CA GLY A 209 -15.85 -15.47 11.88
C GLY A 209 -14.32 -15.52 11.82
N ALA A 210 -13.62 -15.21 12.91
CA ALA A 210 -12.17 -15.40 13.06
C ALA A 210 -11.87 -16.55 14.04
N LYS A 211 -10.65 -17.10 13.97
CA LYS A 211 -10.16 -18.01 15.01
C LYS A 211 -9.83 -17.19 16.26
N GLU A 212 -9.89 -17.81 17.43
CA GLU A 212 -9.43 -17.16 18.66
C GLU A 212 -7.97 -16.70 18.51
N GLY A 213 -7.70 -15.46 18.92
CA GLY A 213 -6.41 -14.81 18.72
C GLY A 213 -6.19 -14.20 17.32
N ASP A 214 -7.04 -14.47 16.32
CA ASP A 214 -6.88 -13.92 14.97
C ASP A 214 -7.82 -12.74 14.71
N PHE A 215 -7.34 -11.78 13.93
CA PHE A 215 -8.17 -10.69 13.39
C PHE A 215 -9.07 -11.18 12.24
N PRO A 216 -10.28 -10.62 12.08
CA PRO A 216 -11.22 -11.01 11.04
C PRO A 216 -10.68 -10.70 9.64
N ASN A 217 -11.13 -11.46 8.64
CA ASN A 217 -10.76 -11.24 7.26
C ASN A 217 -11.56 -10.09 6.63
N PRO A 218 -10.93 -8.94 6.30
CA PRO A 218 -11.64 -7.76 5.78
C PRO A 218 -12.16 -7.94 4.35
N HIS A 219 -11.78 -9.02 3.67
CA HIS A 219 -12.20 -9.33 2.29
C HIS A 219 -13.45 -10.20 2.21
N LYS A 220 -13.93 -10.71 3.37
CA LYS A 220 -15.14 -11.55 3.44
C LYS A 220 -16.32 -10.83 4.12
N GLN A 221 -16.05 -9.84 4.97
CA GLN A 221 -17.02 -9.01 5.69
C GLN A 221 -16.41 -7.61 5.88
N GLU A 222 -17.24 -6.55 5.92
CA GLU A 222 -16.78 -5.22 6.39
C GLU A 222 -16.46 -5.36 7.89
N PRO A 223 -15.20 -5.23 8.33
CA PRO A 223 -14.86 -5.42 9.73
C PRO A 223 -15.34 -4.22 10.57
N ASP A 224 -16.22 -4.46 11.56
CA ASP A 224 -16.56 -3.49 12.63
C ASP A 224 -15.56 -3.68 13.79
N LEU A 225 -14.30 -3.31 13.56
CA LEU A 225 -13.32 -3.16 14.63
C LEU A 225 -13.40 -1.70 15.10
N ARG A 226 -14.32 -1.40 16.01
CA ARG A 226 -14.42 -0.05 16.58
C ARG A 226 -13.08 0.29 17.24
N LEU A 227 -12.36 1.22 16.64
CA LEU A 227 -11.20 1.87 17.26
C LEU A 227 -11.75 2.58 18.51
N VAL A 228 -11.29 2.18 19.69
CA VAL A 228 -11.61 2.82 20.98
C VAL A 228 -10.61 3.92 21.25
#